data_AF-A0A933SXP6-F1
#
_entry.id   AF-A0A933SXP6-F1
#
_cell.length_a   1.000
_cell.length_b   1.000
_cell.length_c   1.000
_cell.angle_alpha   90.00
_cell.angle_beta   90.00
_cell.angle_gamma   90.00
#
_symmetry.space_group_name_H-M   'P 1'
#
loop_
_entity.id
_entity.type
_entity.pdbx_description
1 polymer ?
#
loop_
_entity_poly.entity_id
_entity_poly.type
_entity_poly.pdbx_seq_one_letter_code
_entity_poly.pdbx_strand_id
1 'polypeptide(L)'
;MATALPLEIYEILEKKVGRDEAKAVIKIIDASLETIEKKAEGIALQKKLEIKDELTKELATKADIARLEGKIDAGIARLEGKVDADIARLEGKMDAGIARLEGKLDADIARLEGKLDADIARLEGRFEKLNQKLNFMIVLMIIALTLMNPVMAEVIKGFMK
;
A
#
# COMPACT_ATOMS: atom_id res chain seq x y z
N MET A 1 52.04 -43.98 13.57
CA MET A 1 53.44 -44.11 14.05
C MET A 1 53.48 -45.41 14.79
N ALA A 2 54.27 -46.41 14.38
CA ALA A 2 54.33 -47.67 15.10
C ALA A 2 54.76 -47.39 16.55
N THR A 3 53.82 -47.51 17.48
CA THR A 3 54.08 -47.34 18.90
C THR A 3 54.78 -48.61 19.35
N ALA A 4 56.11 -48.57 19.41
CA ALA A 4 56.88 -49.67 19.95
C ALA A 4 56.41 -49.93 21.38
N LEU A 5 56.09 -51.19 21.70
CA LEU A 5 55.72 -51.57 23.04
C LEU A 5 56.80 -51.11 24.03
N PRO A 6 56.41 -50.55 25.19
CA PRO A 6 57.36 -50.13 26.22
C PRO A 6 58.34 -51.26 26.58
N LEU A 7 59.61 -50.93 26.75
CA LEU A 7 60.68 -51.89 27.06
C LEU A 7 60.35 -52.75 28.30
N GLU A 8 59.66 -52.15 29.27
CA GLU A 8 59.18 -52.81 30.49
C GLU A 8 58.28 -54.03 30.22
N ILE A 9 57.47 -53.98 29.15
CA ILE A 9 56.61 -55.11 28.76
C ILE A 9 57.46 -56.28 28.27
N TYR A 10 58.53 -56.00 27.52
CA TYR A 10 59.45 -57.03 27.05
C TYR A 10 60.21 -57.69 28.20
N GLU A 11 60.76 -56.91 29.13
CA GLU A 11 61.51 -57.41 30.29
C GLU A 11 60.65 -58.31 31.19
N ILE A 12 59.39 -57.94 31.42
CA ILE A 12 58.44 -58.75 32.20
C ILE A 12 58.11 -60.08 31.49
N LEU A 13 57.93 -60.06 30.17
CA LEU A 13 57.63 -61.25 29.38
C LEU A 13 58.85 -62.18 29.33
N GLU A 14 60.05 -61.66 29.05
CA GLU A 14 61.28 -62.45 28.99
C GLU A 14 61.54 -63.18 30.32
N LYS A 15 61.30 -62.51 31.45
CA LYS A 15 61.44 -63.11 32.79
C LYS A 15 60.43 -64.23 33.08
N LYS A 16 59.22 -64.17 32.50
CA LYS A 16 58.13 -65.13 32.78
C LYS A 16 58.05 -66.30 31.82
N VAL A 17 58.30 -66.08 30.53
CA VAL A 17 58.05 -67.09 29.49
C VAL A 17 59.30 -67.48 28.69
N GLY A 18 60.43 -66.81 28.90
CA GLY A 18 61.64 -67.03 28.10
C GLY A 18 61.74 -66.06 26.91
N ARG A 19 62.96 -65.90 26.39
CA ARG A 19 63.30 -64.86 25.40
C ARG A 19 62.61 -65.06 24.05
N ASP A 20 62.43 -66.31 23.63
CA ASP A 20 61.86 -66.64 22.32
C ASP A 20 60.34 -66.53 22.33
N GLU A 21 59.70 -67.02 23.39
CA GLU A 21 58.26 -66.86 23.64
C GLU A 21 57.89 -65.39 23.83
N ALA A 22 58.70 -64.60 24.56
CA ALA A 22 58.46 -63.17 24.73
C ALA A 22 58.48 -62.40 23.39
N LYS A 23 59.43 -62.73 22.49
CA LYS A 23 59.47 -62.17 21.14
C LYS A 23 58.26 -62.54 20.30
N ALA A 24 57.80 -63.80 20.40
CA ALA A 24 56.61 -64.27 19.69
C ALA A 24 55.35 -63.51 20.17
N VAL A 25 55.20 -63.33 21.48
CA VAL A 25 54.09 -62.58 22.09
C VAL A 25 54.10 -61.13 21.64
N ILE A 26 55.26 -60.45 21.67
CA ILE A 26 55.38 -59.06 21.19
C ILE A 26 54.97 -58.93 19.73
N LYS A 27 55.43 -59.83 18.86
CA LYS A 27 55.09 -59.78 17.43
C LYS A 27 53.58 -59.91 17.20
N ILE A 28 52.88 -60.70 18.00
CA ILE A 28 51.42 -60.84 17.95
C ILE A 28 50.72 -59.57 18.45
N ILE A 29 51.24 -58.95 19.50
CA ILE A 29 50.71 -57.69 20.03
C ILE A 29 50.89 -56.56 19.03
N ASP A 30 52.07 -56.41 18.42
CA ASP A 30 52.34 -55.38 17.40
C ASP A 30 51.39 -55.53 16.20
N ALA A 31 51.19 -56.76 15.70
CA ALA A 31 50.22 -57.03 14.63
C ALA A 31 48.77 -56.72 15.05
N SER A 32 48.43 -56.93 16.32
CA SER A 32 47.12 -56.60 16.88
C SER A 32 46.92 -55.09 16.99
N LEU A 33 47.94 -54.35 17.46
CA LEU A 33 47.94 -52.90 17.53
C LEU A 33 47.84 -52.27 16.14
N GLU A 34 48.58 -52.78 15.16
CA GLU A 34 48.47 -52.31 13.76
C GLU A 34 47.06 -52.52 13.20
N THR A 35 46.41 -53.64 13.54
CA THR A 35 45.02 -53.91 13.16
C THR A 35 44.04 -52.96 13.86
N ILE A 36 44.28 -52.64 15.14
CA ILE A 36 43.48 -51.68 15.91
C ILE A 36 43.64 -50.27 15.34
N GLU A 37 44.87 -49.83 15.03
CA GLU A 37 45.14 -48.54 14.39
C GLU A 37 44.40 -48.42 13.05
N LYS A 38 44.53 -49.43 12.16
CA LYS A 38 43.80 -49.46 10.89
C LYS A 38 42.28 -49.39 11.08
N LYS A 39 41.73 -50.09 12.07
CA LYS A 39 40.30 -50.00 12.41
C LYS A 39 39.91 -48.63 12.95
N ALA A 40 40.74 -48.02 13.81
CA ALA A 40 40.50 -46.69 14.36
C ALA A 40 40.50 -45.62 13.27
N GLU A 41 41.44 -45.68 12.32
CA GLU A 41 41.48 -44.82 11.14
C GLU A 41 40.23 -45.01 10.27
N GLY A 42 39.80 -46.25 10.04
CA GLY A 42 38.57 -46.57 9.32
C GLY A 42 37.31 -46.00 9.98
N ILE A 43 37.18 -46.15 11.30
CA ILE A 43 36.05 -45.59 12.07
C ILE A 43 36.08 -44.06 12.03
N ALA A 44 37.25 -43.43 12.16
CA ALA A 44 37.37 -41.98 12.08
C ALA A 44 36.96 -41.43 10.71
N LEU A 45 37.35 -42.12 9.63
CA LEU A 45 36.94 -41.78 8.27
C LEU A 45 35.43 -41.95 8.09
N GLN A 46 34.87 -43.07 8.57
CA GLN A 46 33.44 -43.34 8.49
C GLN A 46 32.63 -42.27 9.22
N LYS A 47 32.97 -41.95 10.47
CA LYS A 47 32.29 -40.89 11.24
C LYS A 47 32.39 -39.53 10.56
N LYS A 48 33.56 -39.19 9.98
CA LYS A 48 33.73 -37.95 9.22
C LYS A 48 32.80 -37.88 7.99
N LEU A 49 32.59 -39.01 7.32
CA LEU A 49 31.67 -39.10 6.19
C LEU A 49 30.21 -39.01 6.64
N GLU A 50 29.83 -39.71 7.70
CA GLU A 50 28.48 -39.65 8.29
C GLU A 50 28.14 -38.22 8.74
N ILE A 51 29.04 -37.57 9.49
CA ILE A 51 28.87 -36.17 9.92
C ILE A 51 28.72 -35.26 8.71
N LYS A 52 29.57 -35.44 7.69
CA LYS A 52 29.50 -34.60 6.48
C LYS A 52 28.15 -34.77 5.77
N ASP A 53 27.67 -36.01 5.65
CA ASP A 53 26.39 -36.34 5.01
C ASP A 53 25.20 -35.73 5.76
N GLU A 54 25.14 -35.92 7.09
CA GLU A 54 24.14 -35.28 7.96
C GLU A 54 24.17 -33.75 7.83
N LEU A 55 25.37 -33.15 7.87
CA LEU A 55 25.53 -31.71 7.76
C LEU A 55 25.03 -31.19 6.40
N THR A 56 25.27 -31.91 5.32
CA THR A 56 24.76 -31.53 3.99
C THR A 56 23.24 -31.69 3.85
N LYS A 57 22.60 -32.52 4.66
CA LYS A 57 21.14 -32.71 4.63
C LYS A 57 20.39 -31.64 5.41
N GLU A 58 20.97 -31.17 6.52
CA GLU A 58 20.30 -30.20 7.39
C GLU A 58 20.58 -28.74 7.04
N LEU A 59 21.76 -28.45 6.45
CA LEU A 59 22.14 -27.07 6.17
C LEU A 59 21.58 -26.59 4.84
N ALA A 60 21.00 -25.38 4.87
CA ALA A 60 20.66 -24.64 3.67
C ALA A 60 21.93 -24.28 2.89
N THR A 61 21.90 -24.51 1.58
CA THR A 61 23.00 -24.14 0.69
C THR A 61 22.90 -22.66 0.30
N LYS A 62 24.00 -22.13 -0.25
CA LYS A 62 23.98 -20.79 -0.88
C LYS A 62 22.93 -20.69 -1.98
N ALA A 63 22.64 -21.78 -2.69
CA ALA A 63 21.62 -21.80 -3.73
C ALA A 63 20.20 -21.70 -3.15
N ASP A 64 19.95 -22.31 -1.98
CA ASP A 64 18.67 -22.19 -1.28
C ASP A 64 18.42 -20.75 -0.81
N ILE A 65 19.45 -20.12 -0.27
CA ILE A 65 19.42 -18.72 0.16
C ILE A 65 19.15 -17.81 -1.05
N ALA A 66 19.93 -17.94 -2.13
CA ALA A 66 19.74 -17.13 -3.34
C ALA A 66 18.33 -17.31 -3.96
N ARG A 67 17.77 -18.52 -3.89
CA ARG A 67 16.40 -18.79 -4.33
C ARG A 67 15.37 -18.09 -3.45
N LEU A 68 15.58 -18.04 -2.14
CA LEU A 68 14.70 -17.32 -1.21
C LEU A 68 14.79 -15.81 -1.42
N GLU A 69 15.99 -15.26 -1.58
CA GLU A 69 16.23 -13.84 -1.91
C GLU A 69 15.48 -13.47 -3.20
N GLY A 70 15.64 -14.25 -4.28
CA GLY A 70 14.91 -13.98 -5.52
C GLY A 70 13.39 -14.07 -5.39
N LYS A 71 12.86 -14.93 -4.52
CA LYS A 71 11.43 -14.96 -4.21
C LYS A 71 10.97 -13.73 -3.43
N ILE A 72 11.79 -13.25 -2.49
CA ILE A 72 11.53 -12.04 -1.72
C ILE A 72 11.52 -10.83 -2.66
N ASP A 73 12.53 -10.68 -3.51
CA ASP A 73 12.63 -9.58 -4.47
C ASP A 73 11.45 -9.56 -5.44
N ALA A 74 11.07 -10.72 -5.97
CA ALA A 74 9.88 -10.84 -6.81
C ALA A 74 8.58 -10.49 -6.05
N GLY A 75 8.53 -10.82 -4.75
CA GLY A 75 7.43 -10.44 -3.86
C GLY A 75 7.35 -8.93 -3.65
N ILE A 76 8.49 -8.28 -3.41
CA ILE A 76 8.61 -6.83 -3.26
C ILE A 76 8.18 -6.12 -4.53
N ALA A 77 8.75 -6.47 -5.69
CA ALA A 77 8.40 -5.86 -6.97
C ALA A 77 6.91 -6.00 -7.30
N ARG A 78 6.29 -7.13 -6.94
CA ARG A 78 4.84 -7.33 -7.10
C ARG A 78 4.03 -6.44 -6.17
N LEU A 79 4.49 -6.19 -4.95
CA LEU A 79 3.81 -5.30 -4.01
C LEU A 79 3.93 -3.85 -4.44
N GLU A 80 5.12 -3.40 -4.87
CA GLU A 80 5.34 -2.07 -5.43
C GLU A 80 4.40 -1.80 -6.61
N GLY A 81 4.35 -2.72 -7.59
CA GLY A 81 3.44 -2.55 -8.73
C GLY A 81 1.95 -2.55 -8.36
N LYS A 82 1.55 -3.22 -7.27
CA LYS A 82 0.17 -3.13 -6.76
C LYS A 82 -0.11 -1.77 -6.11
N VAL A 83 0.85 -1.26 -5.34
CA VAL A 83 0.73 0.06 -4.70
C VAL A 83 0.62 1.15 -5.75
N ASP A 84 1.46 1.12 -6.78
CA ASP A 84 1.41 2.09 -7.89
C ASP A 84 0.05 2.06 -8.62
N ALA A 85 -0.47 0.86 -8.88
CA ALA A 85 -1.78 0.70 -9.51
C ALA A 85 -2.92 1.24 -8.61
N ASP A 86 -2.82 1.03 -7.29
CA ASP A 86 -3.79 1.55 -6.34
C ASP A 86 -3.73 3.07 -6.23
N ILE A 87 -2.53 3.67 -6.25
CA ILE A 87 -2.33 5.12 -6.29
C ILE A 87 -2.99 5.72 -7.54
N ALA A 88 -2.65 5.22 -8.73
CA ALA A 88 -3.21 5.72 -9.99
C ALA A 88 -4.75 5.61 -10.04
N ARG A 89 -5.31 4.54 -9.46
CA ARG A 89 -6.76 4.37 -9.35
C ARG A 89 -7.39 5.39 -8.40
N LEU A 90 -6.74 5.71 -7.28
CA LEU A 90 -7.23 6.70 -6.33
C LEU A 90 -7.17 8.11 -6.90
N GLU A 91 -6.08 8.46 -7.59
CA GLU A 91 -5.93 9.73 -8.31
C GLU A 91 -7.06 9.89 -9.34
N GLY A 92 -7.29 8.89 -10.20
CA GLY A 92 -8.37 8.95 -11.18
C GLY A 92 -9.77 9.07 -10.56
N LYS A 93 -10.01 8.46 -9.38
CA LYS A 93 -11.28 8.64 -8.65
C LYS A 93 -11.41 10.04 -8.08
N MET A 94 -10.32 10.62 -7.60
CA MET A 94 -10.30 11.98 -7.06
C MET A 94 -10.59 13.00 -8.16
N ASP A 95 -9.92 12.88 -9.31
CA ASP A 95 -10.15 13.74 -10.48
C ASP A 95 -11.60 13.68 -10.97
N ALA A 96 -12.15 12.46 -11.10
CA ALA A 96 -13.55 12.28 -11.46
C ALA A 96 -14.51 12.88 -10.41
N GLY A 97 -14.13 12.81 -9.13
CA GLY A 97 -14.86 13.43 -8.03
C GLY A 97 -14.87 14.96 -8.13
N ILE A 98 -13.72 15.56 -8.41
CA ILE A 98 -13.54 17.00 -8.58
C ILE A 98 -14.38 17.49 -9.78
N ALA A 99 -14.22 16.87 -10.95
CA ALA A 99 -14.97 17.25 -12.16
C ALA A 99 -16.50 17.18 -11.95
N ARG A 100 -16.97 16.18 -11.19
CA ARG A 100 -18.39 16.06 -10.86
C ARG A 100 -18.87 17.17 -9.92
N LEU A 101 -18.04 17.61 -8.97
CA LEU A 101 -18.38 18.70 -8.06
C LEU A 101 -18.39 20.04 -8.80
N GLU A 102 -17.41 20.30 -9.66
CA GLU A 102 -17.36 21.48 -10.52
C GLU A 102 -18.63 21.56 -11.39
N GLY A 103 -18.98 20.49 -12.11
CA GLY A 103 -20.18 20.48 -12.94
C GLY A 103 -21.49 20.65 -12.16
N LYS A 104 -21.55 20.20 -10.90
CA LYS A 104 -22.71 20.48 -10.04
C LYS A 104 -22.77 21.94 -9.61
N LEU A 105 -21.63 22.52 -9.26
CA LEU A 105 -21.54 23.92 -8.87
C LEU A 105 -21.95 24.84 -10.02
N ASP A 106 -21.48 24.56 -11.24
CA ASP A 106 -21.87 25.30 -12.44
C ASP A 106 -23.38 25.23 -12.70
N ALA A 107 -23.97 24.04 -12.56
CA ALA A 107 -25.41 23.85 -12.71
C ALA A 107 -26.22 24.60 -11.64
N ASP A 108 -25.74 24.63 -10.40
CA ASP A 108 -26.37 25.37 -9.31
C ASP A 108 -26.26 26.89 -9.51
N ILE A 109 -25.11 27.38 -10.00
CA ILE A 109 -24.91 28.79 -10.37
C ILE A 109 -25.90 29.19 -11.47
N ALA A 110 -25.93 28.47 -12.59
CA ALA A 110 -26.84 28.76 -13.70
C ALA A 110 -28.31 28.76 -13.27
N ARG A 111 -28.70 27.86 -12.36
CA ARG A 111 -30.05 27.80 -11.79
C ARG A 111 -30.35 29.01 -10.90
N LEU A 112 -29.39 29.49 -10.12
CA LEU A 112 -29.56 30.68 -9.27
C LEU A 112 -29.65 31.95 -10.12
N GLU A 113 -28.81 32.09 -11.14
CA GLU A 113 -28.88 33.19 -12.11
C GLU A 113 -30.25 33.24 -12.79
N GLY A 114 -30.73 32.12 -13.33
CA GLY A 114 -32.05 32.08 -13.96
C GLY A 114 -33.22 32.38 -13.01
N LYS A 115 -33.12 32.03 -11.73
CA LYS A 115 -34.11 32.44 -10.72
C LYS A 115 -34.07 33.94 -10.45
N LEU A 116 -32.87 34.50 -10.34
CA LEU A 116 -32.68 35.93 -10.10
C LEU A 116 -33.25 36.75 -11.26
N ASP A 117 -32.97 36.34 -12.51
CA ASP A 117 -33.52 36.99 -13.71
C ASP A 117 -35.05 36.96 -13.72
N ALA A 118 -35.64 35.80 -13.38
CA ALA A 118 -37.10 35.67 -13.30
C ALA A 118 -37.70 36.57 -12.20
N ASP A 119 -37.04 36.69 -11.05
CA ASP A 119 -37.47 37.56 -9.96
C ASP A 119 -37.33 39.05 -10.34
N ILE A 120 -36.25 39.44 -11.03
CA ILE A 120 -36.06 40.79 -11.56
C ILE A 120 -37.19 41.13 -12.55
N ALA A 121 -37.44 40.29 -13.56
CA ALA A 121 -38.50 40.52 -14.54
C ALA A 121 -39.89 40.63 -13.88
N ARG A 122 -40.14 39.84 -12.83
CA ARG A 122 -41.38 39.90 -12.06
C ARG A 122 -41.50 41.22 -11.28
N LEU A 123 -40.41 41.71 -10.69
CA LEU A 123 -40.38 42.99 -9.99
C LEU A 123 -40.56 44.16 -10.94
N GLU A 124 -39.88 44.17 -12.09
CA GLU A 124 -40.06 45.17 -13.15
C GLU A 124 -41.52 45.23 -13.62
N GLY A 125 -42.14 44.07 -13.89
CA GLY A 125 -43.56 44.02 -14.28
C GLY A 125 -44.52 44.50 -13.19
N ARG A 126 -44.19 44.31 -11.91
CA ARG A 126 -44.97 44.89 -10.79
C ARG A 126 -44.79 46.40 -10.70
N PHE A 127 -43.56 46.89 -10.90
CA PHE A 127 -43.23 48.30 -10.88
C PHE A 127 -43.95 49.05 -12.00
N GLU A 128 -43.95 48.51 -13.21
CA GLU A 128 -44.65 49.09 -14.37
C GLU A 128 -46.16 49.19 -14.12
N LYS A 129 -46.79 48.14 -13.58
CA LYS A 129 -48.21 48.17 -13.20
C LYS A 129 -48.50 49.22 -12.13
N LEU A 130 -47.59 49.41 -11.17
CA LEU A 130 -47.76 50.42 -10.13
C LEU A 130 -47.64 51.83 -10.73
N ASN A 131 -46.66 52.04 -11.62
CA ASN A 131 -46.45 53.29 -12.33
C ASN A 131 -47.68 53.67 -13.18
N GLN A 132 -48.28 52.71 -13.90
CA GLN A 132 -49.52 52.93 -14.65
C GLN A 132 -50.69 53.32 -13.75
N LYS A 133 -50.88 52.62 -12.61
CA LYS A 133 -51.93 52.97 -11.63
C LYS A 133 -51.73 54.36 -11.06
N LEU A 134 -50.49 54.73 -10.74
CA LEU A 134 -50.15 56.05 -10.23
C LEU A 134 -50.44 57.13 -11.28
N ASN A 135 -49.99 56.94 -12.52
CA ASN A 135 -50.26 57.87 -13.62
C ASN A 135 -51.77 58.05 -13.84
N PHE A 136 -52.53 56.95 -13.84
CA PHE A 136 -53.99 57.02 -13.96
C PHE A 136 -54.64 57.81 -12.81
N MET A 137 -54.20 57.56 -11.57
CA MET A 137 -54.68 58.28 -10.39
C MET A 137 -54.37 59.78 -10.47
N ILE A 138 -53.16 60.15 -10.93
CA ILE A 138 -52.76 61.55 -11.13
C ILE A 138 -53.66 62.22 -12.16
N VAL A 139 -53.93 61.57 -13.30
CA VAL A 139 -54.83 62.10 -14.33
C VAL A 139 -56.24 62.31 -13.78
N LEU A 140 -56.79 61.34 -13.04
CA LEU A 140 -58.09 61.48 -12.39
C LEU A 140 -58.12 62.64 -11.39
N MET A 141 -57.07 62.79 -10.58
CA MET A 141 -56.94 63.91 -9.64
C MET A 141 -56.90 65.26 -10.36
N ILE A 142 -56.17 65.38 -11.46
CA ILE A 142 -56.12 66.60 -12.27
C ILE A 142 -57.52 66.94 -12.84
N ILE A 143 -58.23 65.94 -13.37
CA ILE A 143 -59.59 66.11 -13.90
C ILE A 143 -60.54 66.57 -12.78
N ALA A 144 -60.51 65.91 -11.62
CA ALA A 144 -61.36 66.25 -10.48
C ALA A 144 -61.12 67.69 -10.00
N LEU A 145 -59.85 68.10 -9.85
CA LEU A 145 -59.48 69.47 -9.48
C LEU A 145 -59.94 70.49 -10.53
N THR A 146 -59.84 70.16 -11.81
CA THR A 146 -60.27 71.03 -12.92
C THR A 146 -61.79 71.23 -12.92
N LEU A 147 -62.56 70.16 -12.70
CA LEU A 147 -64.03 70.22 -12.66
C LEU A 147 -64.58 70.97 -11.44
N MET A 148 -63.85 70.97 -10.32
CA MET A 148 -64.21 71.75 -9.13
C MET A 148 -63.87 73.24 -9.23
N ASN A 149 -63.16 73.67 -10.28
CA ASN A 149 -62.87 75.09 -10.48
C ASN A 149 -64.14 75.85 -10.91
N PRO A 150 -64.53 76.93 -10.21
CA PRO A 150 -65.73 77.72 -10.55
C PRO A 150 -65.76 78.19 -12.01
N VAL A 151 -64.61 78.52 -12.60
CA VAL A 151 -64.48 78.93 -14.01
C VAL A 151 -64.95 77.80 -14.95
N MET A 152 -64.55 76.55 -14.68
CA MET A 152 -64.95 75.41 -15.52
C MET A 152 -66.42 75.04 -15.33
N ALA A 153 -66.97 75.21 -14.13
CA ALA A 153 -68.39 75.00 -13.89
C ALA A 153 -69.28 75.94 -14.72
N GLU A 154 -68.85 77.19 -14.93
CA GLU A 154 -69.52 78.14 -15.83
C GLU A 154 -69.42 77.71 -17.30
N VAL A 155 -68.23 77.29 -17.76
CA VAL A 155 -68.02 76.79 -19.13
C VAL A 155 -68.96 75.62 -19.43
N ILE A 156 -69.06 74.64 -18.53
CA ILE A 156 -69.95 73.48 -18.72
C ILE A 156 -71.42 73.90 -18.78
N LYS A 157 -71.86 74.82 -17.90
CA LYS A 157 -73.23 75.37 -17.96
C LYS A 157 -73.52 76.06 -19.29
N GLY A 158 -72.52 76.72 -19.88
CA GLY A 158 -72.61 77.34 -21.20
C GLY A 158 -72.83 76.34 -22.34
N PHE A 159 -72.24 75.13 -22.24
CA PHE A 159 -72.45 74.05 -23.21
C PHE A 159 -73.78 73.29 -23.05
N MET A 160 -74.41 73.35 -21.88
CA MET A 160 -75.68 72.67 -21.59
C MET A 160 -76.94 73.51 -21.87
N LYS A 161 -76.79 74.73 -22.41
CA LYS A 161 -77.88 75.56 -22.92
C LYS A 161 -77.96 75.43 -24.44
#